data_AF-A0A959W8G6-F1
#
_entry.id   AF-A0A959W8G6-F1
#
_cell.length_a   1.000
_cell.length_b   1.000
_cell.length_c   1.000
_cell.angle_alpha   90.00
_cell.angle_beta   90.00
_cell.angle_gamma   90.00
#
_symmetry.space_group_name_H-M   'P 1'
#
loop_
_entity.id
_entity.type
_entity.pdbx_description
1 polymer ?
#
loop_
_entity_poly.entity_id
_entity_poly.type
_entity_poly.pdbx_seq_one_letter_code
_entity_poly.pdbx_strand_id
1 'polypeptide(L)'
;HLDLVPRTGQSEYASFLSGHDLGVALMEAPHPSLVPFEMASAGMPTVTTTWGDSKTPEGLAAVSPNLIAVAPDAEAVAGALAVAVARTDDFEGRVEGASFQWPRDWNEAFPDPLLDRIAALLE
;
A
#
# COMPACT_ATOMS: atom_id res chain seq x y z
N HIS A 1 -7.10 17.79 15.22
CA HIS A 1 -8.54 17.63 15.01
C HIS A 1 -8.73 16.23 14.45
N LEU A 2 -9.71 15.44 14.92
CA LEU A 2 -10.00 14.11 14.36
C LEU A 2 -11.25 14.23 13.51
N ASP A 3 -11.12 13.98 12.21
CA ASP A 3 -12.21 14.03 11.25
C ASP A 3 -12.61 12.62 10.83
N LEU A 4 -13.89 12.28 11.02
CA LEU A 4 -14.46 11.03 10.53
C LEU A 4 -15.11 11.29 9.18
N VAL A 5 -14.51 10.75 8.12
CA VAL A 5 -14.98 10.94 6.74
C VAL A 5 -15.94 9.81 6.36
N PRO A 6 -17.14 10.13 5.82
CA PRO A 6 -18.06 9.10 5.34
C PRO A 6 -17.50 8.38 4.12
N ARG A 7 -18.10 7.25 3.76
CA ARG A 7 -17.77 6.57 2.50
C ARG A 7 -18.05 7.49 1.31
N THR A 8 -17.06 7.66 0.44
CA THR A 8 -17.13 8.49 -0.78
C THR A 8 -17.03 7.63 -2.05
N GLY A 9 -17.26 8.25 -3.20
CA GLY A 9 -16.97 7.63 -4.49
C GLY A 9 -15.46 7.44 -4.71
N GLN A 10 -15.07 6.58 -5.65
CA GLN A 10 -13.66 6.28 -5.93
C GLN A 10 -12.85 7.52 -6.33
N SER A 11 -13.38 8.36 -7.24
CA SER A 11 -12.68 9.58 -7.68
C SER A 11 -12.53 10.63 -6.58
N GLU A 12 -13.54 10.73 -5.70
CA GLU A 12 -13.49 11.60 -4.52
C GLU A 12 -12.48 11.08 -3.50
N TYR A 13 -12.44 9.75 -3.31
CA TYR A 13 -11.46 9.11 -2.43
C TYR A 13 -10.03 9.31 -2.94
N ALA A 14 -9.79 9.19 -4.25
CA ALA A 14 -8.48 9.46 -4.84
C ALA A 14 -8.05 10.93 -4.64
N SER A 15 -8.97 11.88 -4.86
CA SER A 15 -8.73 13.31 -4.61
C SER A 15 -8.51 13.61 -3.12
N PHE A 16 -9.20 12.88 -2.24
CA PHE A 16 -9.01 12.98 -0.81
C PHE A 16 -7.60 12.52 -0.41
N LEU A 17 -7.18 11.33 -0.86
CA LEU A 17 -5.84 10.80 -0.55
C LEU A 17 -4.71 11.70 -1.06
N SER A 18 -4.83 12.27 -2.26
CA SER A 18 -3.79 13.15 -2.82
C SER A 18 -3.64 14.48 -2.07
N GLY A 19 -4.61 14.85 -1.23
CA GLY A 19 -4.55 16.02 -0.35
C GLY A 19 -3.85 15.77 1.00
N HIS A 20 -3.30 14.58 1.24
CA HIS A 20 -2.64 14.21 2.50
C HIS A 20 -1.15 13.94 2.29
N ASP A 21 -0.36 14.21 3.34
CA ASP A 21 1.09 14.07 3.29
C ASP A 21 1.58 12.65 3.61
N LEU A 22 0.85 11.92 4.45
CA LEU A 22 1.26 10.65 5.06
C LEU A 22 0.05 9.74 5.31
N GLY A 23 0.26 8.44 5.12
CA GLY A 23 -0.74 7.40 5.38
C GLY A 23 -0.43 6.55 6.61
N VAL A 24 -1.47 6.10 7.30
CA VAL A 24 -1.37 5.06 8.34
C VAL A 24 -2.46 4.04 8.11
N ALA A 25 -2.08 2.80 7.86
CA ALA A 25 -2.98 1.68 7.62
C ALA A 25 -2.44 0.41 8.29
N LEU A 26 -2.71 0.28 9.58
CA LEU A 26 -2.30 -0.87 10.38
C LEU A 26 -3.25 -2.04 10.11
N MET A 27 -2.70 -3.23 9.87
CA MET A 27 -3.47 -4.43 9.52
C MET A 27 -2.80 -5.67 10.11
N GLU A 28 -3.34 -6.13 11.23
CA GLU A 28 -2.94 -7.38 11.89
C GLU A 28 -3.70 -8.56 11.25
N ALA A 29 -3.40 -8.81 9.97
CA ALA A 29 -3.97 -9.90 9.18
C ALA A 29 -3.00 -10.30 8.06
N PRO A 30 -3.09 -11.55 7.53
CA PRO A 30 -2.20 -12.03 6.48
C PRO A 30 -2.36 -11.31 5.15
N HIS A 31 -3.53 -10.69 4.88
CA HIS A 31 -3.74 -9.89 3.69
C HIS A 31 -3.23 -8.45 3.91
N PRO A 32 -2.58 -7.83 2.90
CA PRO A 32 -1.97 -6.50 3.07
C PRO A 32 -2.97 -5.36 3.24
N SER A 33 -4.27 -5.56 2.94
CA SER A 33 -5.26 -4.49 2.74
C SER A 33 -4.97 -3.69 1.47
N LEU A 34 -6.02 -3.17 0.81
CA LEU A 34 -5.85 -2.31 -0.37
C LEU A 34 -5.46 -0.88 0.03
N VAL A 35 -5.95 -0.43 1.19
CA VAL A 35 -5.74 0.93 1.73
C VAL A 35 -4.28 1.37 1.76
N PRO A 36 -3.29 0.60 2.30
CA PRO A 36 -1.91 1.04 2.30
C PRO A 36 -1.35 1.22 0.89
N PHE A 37 -1.79 0.42 -0.07
CA PHE A 37 -1.37 0.55 -1.47
C PHE A 37 -2.01 1.76 -2.15
N GLU A 38 -3.29 2.02 -1.92
CA GLU A 38 -3.98 3.22 -2.42
C GLU A 38 -3.29 4.49 -1.89
N MET A 39 -3.00 4.51 -0.59
CA MET A 39 -2.27 5.60 0.07
C MET A 39 -0.87 5.81 -0.51
N ALA A 40 -0.09 4.73 -0.66
CA ALA A 40 1.24 4.78 -1.26
C ALA A 40 1.20 5.21 -2.73
N SER A 41 0.20 4.75 -3.50
CA SER A 41 0.00 5.12 -4.90
C SER A 41 -0.46 6.58 -5.08
N ALA A 42 -1.03 7.19 -4.04
CA ALA A 42 -1.31 8.62 -3.98
C ALA A 42 -0.06 9.46 -3.64
N GLY A 43 1.10 8.82 -3.43
CA GLY A 43 2.38 9.48 -3.14
C GLY A 43 2.63 9.72 -1.65
N MET A 44 1.89 9.07 -0.75
CA MET A 44 2.10 9.20 0.69
C MET A 44 3.10 8.15 1.19
N PRO A 45 4.14 8.52 1.95
CA PRO A 45 4.81 7.59 2.84
C PRO A 45 3.77 6.97 3.77
N THR A 46 3.62 5.65 3.74
CA THR A 46 2.50 4.95 4.35
C THR A 46 2.99 3.91 5.33
N VAL A 47 2.65 4.09 6.61
CA VAL A 47 3.00 3.15 7.67
C VAL A 47 1.97 2.01 7.71
N THR A 48 2.44 0.78 7.64
CA THR A 48 1.62 -0.44 7.78
C THR A 48 2.35 -1.48 8.62
N THR A 49 1.68 -2.58 8.95
CA THR A 49 2.22 -3.64 9.81
C THR A 49 2.54 -4.91 9.01
N THR A 50 3.59 -5.61 9.42
CA THR A 50 3.96 -6.94 8.92
C THR A 50 3.03 -8.03 9.47
N TRP A 51 3.09 -9.22 8.87
CA TRP A 51 2.37 -10.41 9.32
C TRP A 51 3.07 -11.67 8.83
N GLY A 52 3.64 -12.44 9.77
CA GLY A 52 4.35 -13.69 9.47
C GLY A 52 5.24 -13.58 8.24
N ASP A 53 5.15 -14.58 7.36
CA ASP A 53 5.90 -14.61 6.09
C ASP A 53 5.11 -14.00 4.92
N SER A 54 3.84 -13.63 5.11
CA SER A 54 2.99 -13.13 4.02
C SER A 54 3.10 -11.63 3.79
N LYS A 55 3.55 -10.89 4.81
CA LYS A 55 3.77 -9.44 4.74
C LYS A 55 5.09 -9.11 5.41
N THR A 56 6.18 -9.22 4.66
CA THR A 56 7.52 -8.85 5.12
C THR A 56 7.84 -7.39 4.76
N PRO A 57 8.77 -6.74 5.49
CA PRO A 57 9.25 -5.41 5.13
C PRO A 57 9.77 -5.34 3.70
N GLU A 58 10.57 -6.33 3.29
CA GLU A 58 11.19 -6.39 1.97
C GLU A 58 10.14 -6.61 0.88
N GLY A 59 9.16 -7.48 1.13
CA GLY A 59 8.09 -7.76 0.18
C GLY A 59 7.21 -6.55 -0.08
N LEU A 60 6.87 -5.79 0.98
CA LEU A 60 6.07 -4.57 0.84
C LEU A 60 6.89 -3.43 0.21
N ALA A 61 8.17 -3.25 0.59
CA ALA A 61 9.04 -2.26 -0.04
C ALA A 61 9.28 -2.54 -1.54
N ALA A 62 9.29 -3.82 -1.95
CA ALA A 62 9.39 -4.20 -3.36
C ALA A 62 8.14 -3.84 -4.18
N VAL A 63 6.96 -3.77 -3.54
CA VAL A 63 5.74 -3.26 -4.18
C VAL A 63 5.81 -1.74 -4.35
N SER A 64 6.24 -1.03 -3.30
CA SER A 64 6.46 0.40 -3.36
C SER A 64 7.40 0.86 -2.24
N PRO A 65 8.40 1.70 -2.55
CA PRO A 65 9.26 2.30 -1.52
C PRO A 65 8.49 3.26 -0.60
N ASN A 66 7.28 3.69 -0.94
CA ASN A 66 6.43 4.49 -0.06
C ASN A 66 5.84 3.67 1.11
N LEU A 67 5.87 2.33 1.04
CA LEU A 67 5.40 1.48 2.13
C LEU A 67 6.46 1.32 3.20
N ILE A 68 6.10 1.66 4.43
CA ILE A 68 6.93 1.53 5.62
C ILE A 68 6.28 0.47 6.50
N ALA A 69 6.69 -0.78 6.27
CA ALA A 69 6.15 -1.92 6.98
C ALA A 69 7.00 -2.24 8.21
N VAL A 70 6.35 -2.28 9.38
CA VAL A 70 6.99 -2.56 10.66
C VAL A 70 6.28 -3.64 11.44
N ALA A 71 6.90 -4.16 12.50
CA ALA A 71 6.23 -5.08 13.40
C ALA A 71 4.96 -4.44 14.00
N PRO A 72 3.91 -5.24 14.30
CA PRO A 72 2.64 -4.76 14.85
C PRO A 72 2.77 -4.41 16.34
N ASP A 73 3.71 -3.53 16.68
CA ASP A 73 3.95 -3.03 18.03
C ASP A 73 4.03 -1.49 18.04
N ALA A 74 3.69 -0.90 19.18
CA ALA A 74 3.54 0.54 19.29
C ALA A 74 4.85 1.32 19.10
N GLU A 75 5.99 0.75 19.52
CA GLU A 75 7.29 1.41 19.45
C GLU A 75 7.79 1.43 18.01
N ALA A 76 7.66 0.31 17.30
CA ALA A 76 8.00 0.22 15.88
C ALA A 76 7.10 1.12 15.03
N VAL A 77 5.80 1.18 15.31
CA VAL A 77 4.87 2.10 14.62
C VAL A 77 5.23 3.56 14.90
N ALA A 78 5.55 3.92 16.15
CA ALA A 78 5.97 5.28 16.47
C ALA A 78 7.27 5.67 15.75
N GLY A 79 8.25 4.77 15.70
CA GLY A 79 9.49 4.97 14.94
C GLY A 79 9.24 5.12 13.43
N ALA A 80 8.36 4.29 12.87
CA ALA A 80 7.96 4.37 11.47
C ALA A 80 7.28 5.69 11.13
N LEU A 81 6.44 6.21 12.02
CA LEU A 81 5.80 7.51 11.84
C LEU A 81 6.82 8.66 11.79
N ALA A 82 7.85 8.63 12.62
CA ALA A 82 8.92 9.63 12.57
C ALA A 82 9.67 9.59 11.22
N VAL A 83 9.97 8.40 10.71
CA VAL A 83 10.57 8.21 9.38
C VAL A 83 9.64 8.71 8.27
N ALA A 84 8.35 8.35 8.35
CA ALA A 84 7.35 8.72 7.36
C ALA A 84 7.17 10.25 7.30
N VAL A 85 7.14 10.93 8.45
CA VAL A 85 7.11 12.40 8.53
C VAL A 85 8.35 13.02 7.89
N ALA A 86 9.56 12.49 8.16
CA ALA A 86 10.78 13.01 7.52
C ALA A 86 10.76 12.85 5.99
N ARG A 87 10.04 11.84 5.48
CA ARG A 87 9.89 11.58 4.04
C ARG A 87 8.81 12.40 3.35
N THR A 88 7.99 13.18 4.07
CA THR A 88 6.99 14.03 3.41
C THR A 88 7.63 15.10 2.53
N ASP A 89 8.85 15.53 2.88
CA ASP A 89 9.62 16.52 2.11
C ASP A 89 10.41 15.91 0.94
N ASP A 90 10.48 14.57 0.84
CA ASP A 90 11.11 13.84 -0.26
C ASP A 90 10.14 13.68 -1.43
N PHE A 91 9.88 14.77 -2.15
CA PHE A 91 8.92 14.77 -3.26
C PHE A 91 9.29 13.80 -4.38
N GLU A 92 10.58 13.68 -4.71
CA GLU A 92 11.04 12.80 -5.78
C GLU A 92 10.82 11.33 -5.41
N GLY A 93 11.25 10.92 -4.21
CA GLY A 93 11.02 9.56 -3.72
C GLY A 93 9.54 9.23 -3.56
N ARG A 94 8.71 10.21 -3.16
CA ARG A 94 7.25 10.05 -3.07
C ARG A 94 6.60 9.80 -4.42
N VAL A 95 7.01 10.54 -5.45
CA VAL A 95 6.50 10.39 -6.84
C VAL A 95 6.97 9.07 -7.43
N GLU A 96 8.24 8.70 -7.25
CA GLU A 96 8.77 7.40 -7.69
C GLU A 96 7.98 6.26 -7.03
N GLY A 97 7.80 6.32 -5.71
CA GLY A 97 7.06 5.32 -4.95
C GLY A 97 5.57 5.27 -5.23
N ALA A 98 4.99 6.29 -5.89
CA ALA A 98 3.60 6.27 -6.32
C ALA A 98 3.36 5.41 -7.56
N SER A 99 4.43 5.01 -8.26
CA SER A 99 4.34 4.19 -9.47
C SER A 99 4.09 2.72 -9.13
N PHE A 100 2.83 2.29 -9.27
CA PHE A 100 2.43 0.90 -9.09
C PHE A 100 2.17 0.24 -10.44
N GLN A 101 2.63 -1.00 -10.59
CA GLN A 101 2.36 -1.83 -11.76
C GLN A 101 0.99 -2.53 -11.64
N TRP A 102 -0.07 -1.74 -11.52
CA TRP A 102 -1.43 -2.27 -11.50
C TRP A 102 -1.80 -2.86 -12.86
N PRO A 103 -2.44 -4.04 -12.91
CA PRO A 103 -3.07 -4.50 -14.15
C PRO A 103 -4.21 -3.53 -14.52
N ARG A 104 -4.30 -3.17 -15.79
CA ARG A 104 -5.29 -2.21 -16.30
C ARG A 104 -6.52 -2.87 -16.90
N ASP A 105 -6.41 -4.16 -17.19
CA ASP A 105 -7.51 -4.98 -17.68
C ASP A 105 -7.39 -6.43 -17.21
N TRP A 106 -8.40 -7.23 -17.55
CA TRP A 106 -8.47 -8.64 -17.17
C TRP A 106 -7.41 -9.51 -17.85
N ASN A 107 -6.96 -9.15 -19.05
CA ASN A 107 -5.95 -9.93 -19.77
C ASN A 107 -4.55 -9.71 -19.16
N GLU A 108 -4.28 -8.51 -18.63
CA GLU A 108 -3.07 -8.24 -17.85
C GLU A 108 -3.09 -8.96 -16.49
N ALA A 109 -4.24 -9.00 -15.81
CA ALA A 109 -4.38 -9.67 -14.52
C ALA A 109 -4.39 -11.21 -14.62
N PHE A 110 -5.03 -11.74 -15.67
CA PHE A 110 -5.24 -13.17 -15.90
C PHE A 110 -4.89 -13.54 -17.34
N PRO A 111 -3.60 -13.52 -17.71
CA PRO A 111 -3.18 -13.85 -19.06
C PRO A 111 -3.46 -15.32 -19.38
N ASP A 112 -3.81 -15.64 -20.63
CA ASP A 112 -4.17 -17.00 -21.07
C ASP A 112 -3.21 -18.10 -20.58
N PRO A 113 -1.86 -17.94 -20.61
CA PRO A 113 -0.96 -18.97 -20.11
C PRO A 113 -1.11 -19.27 -18.60
N LEU A 114 -1.51 -18.28 -17.80
CA LEU A 114 -1.81 -18.48 -16.38
C LEU A 114 -3.12 -19.27 -16.22
N LEU A 115 -4.14 -18.90 -17.00
CA LEU A 115 -5.44 -19.58 -16.97
C LEU A 115 -5.32 -21.04 -17.42
N ASP A 116 -4.57 -21.32 -18.49
CA ASP A 116 -4.26 -22.67 -18.96
C ASP A 116 -3.58 -23.51 -17.86
N ARG A 117 -2.62 -22.91 -17.14
CA ARG A 117 -1.93 -23.57 -16.03
C ARG A 117 -2.86 -23.85 -14.85
N ILE A 118 -3.77 -22.92 -14.53
CA ILE A 118 -4.77 -23.12 -13.48
C ILE A 118 -5.73 -24.24 -13.88
N ALA A 119 -6.22 -24.24 -15.13
CA ALA A 119 -7.11 -25.27 -15.64
C ALA A 119 -6.48 -26.67 -15.57
N ALA A 120 -5.20 -26.79 -15.94
CA ALA A 120 -4.46 -28.06 -15.85
C ALA A 120 -4.26 -28.60 -14.41
N LEU A 121 -4.42 -27.76 -13.38
CA LEU A 121 -4.39 -28.22 -11.97
C LEU A 121 -5.75 -28.72 -11.46
N LEU A 122 -6.81 -28.51 -12.23
CA LEU A 122 -8.19 -28.91 -11.90
C LEU A 122 -8.60 -30.22 -12.56
N GLU A 123 -7.81 -30.72 -13.53
CA GLU A 123 -7.93 -32.04 -14.15
C GLU A 123 -7.17 -33.12 -13.36
#